data_AF-A0AAW3EQR5-F1
#
_entry.id   AF-A0AAW3EQR5-F1
#
_cell.length_a   1.000
_cell.length_b   1.000
_cell.length_c   1.000
_cell.angle_alpha   90.00
_cell.angle_beta   90.00
_cell.angle_gamma   90.00
#
_symmetry.space_group_name_H-M   'P 1'
#
loop_
_entity.id
_entity.type
_entity.pdbx_description
1 polymer ?
#
loop_
_entity_poly.entity_id
_entity_poly.type
_entity_poly.pdbx_seq_one_letter_code
_entity_poly.pdbx_strand_id
1 'polypeptide(L)'
;MKGVGPIPKGTYYIVDRQSGGHFGWFYDAWGKQGWGTTDHNKWLMLWNANTGDTTFVGKVRRGRFRIHPMGPRRSSEGCITIMNPVTFDRFAEFLRKKGADLPVSGSMLKAYGTVQVK
;
A
#
# COMPACT_ATOMS: atom_id res chain seq x y z
N MET A 1 -13.70 13.41 -13.68
CA MET A 1 -12.27 13.27 -14.04
C MET A 1 -11.72 12.05 -13.32
N LYS A 2 -11.32 11.01 -14.07
CA LYS A 2 -10.89 9.72 -13.50
C LYS A 2 -9.58 9.89 -12.75
N GLY A 3 -9.50 9.38 -11.53
CA GLY A 3 -8.31 9.38 -10.67
C GLY A 3 -7.22 8.44 -11.16
N VAL A 4 -6.78 8.59 -12.42
CA VAL A 4 -5.73 7.82 -13.06
C VAL A 4 -4.48 8.69 -13.14
N GLY A 5 -3.34 8.16 -12.72
CA GLY A 5 -2.05 8.85 -12.75
C GLY A 5 -1.03 8.19 -11.82
N PRO A 6 0.26 8.55 -11.89
CA PRO A 6 1.29 8.00 -11.02
C PRO A 6 1.02 8.33 -9.54
N ILE A 7 1.66 7.58 -8.64
CA ILE A 7 1.73 7.95 -7.22
C ILE A 7 2.33 9.36 -7.13
N PRO A 8 1.73 10.28 -6.35
CA PRO A 8 2.33 11.60 -6.14
C PRO A 8 3.73 11.49 -5.53
N LYS A 9 4.57 12.48 -5.81
CA LYS A 9 5.91 12.52 -5.22
C LYS A 9 5.82 12.62 -3.70
N GLY A 10 6.71 11.92 -3.01
CA GLY A 10 6.74 11.92 -1.55
C GLY A 10 7.35 10.66 -0.96
N THR A 11 7.40 10.65 0.37
CA THR A 11 7.84 9.50 1.16
C THR A 11 6.63 8.73 1.65
N TYR A 12 6.61 7.43 1.37
CA TYR A 12 5.57 6.51 1.77
C TYR A 12 6.17 5.42 2.65
N TYR A 13 5.50 5.09 3.75
CA TYR A 13 5.85 4.01 4.65
C TYR A 13 5.23 2.71 4.15
N ILE A 14 6.02 1.64 4.14
CA ILE A 14 5.57 0.30 3.76
C ILE A 14 5.01 -0.36 5.02
N VAL A 15 3.71 -0.57 5.08
CA VAL A 15 3.02 -1.19 6.21
C VAL A 15 2.20 -2.39 5.75
N ASP A 16 2.03 -3.38 6.62
CA ASP A 16 1.03 -4.41 6.40
C ASP A 16 -0.36 -3.80 6.60
N ARG A 17 -1.34 -4.37 5.91
CA ARG A 17 -2.75 -3.96 6.06
C ARG A 17 -3.24 -4.04 7.52
N GLN A 18 -2.61 -4.88 8.35
CA GLN A 18 -2.92 -5.09 9.76
C GLN A 18 -2.07 -4.30 10.76
N SER A 19 -0.98 -3.65 10.34
CA SER A 19 -0.08 -2.98 11.29
C SER A 19 -0.68 -1.65 11.78
N GLY A 20 -1.71 -1.72 12.63
CA GLY A 20 -2.39 -0.56 13.23
C GLY A 20 -3.57 -0.86 14.17
N GLY A 21 -3.32 -1.45 15.34
CA GLY A 21 -4.18 -1.37 16.55
C GLY A 21 -5.71 -1.54 16.37
N HIS A 22 -6.49 -0.97 17.29
CA HIS A 22 -7.96 -1.09 17.38
C HIS A 22 -8.76 -0.68 16.13
N PHE A 23 -8.12 -0.20 15.06
CA PHE A 23 -8.74 0.21 13.81
C PHE A 23 -8.87 -0.90 12.76
N GLY A 24 -8.44 -2.13 13.05
CA GLY A 24 -8.57 -3.27 12.13
C GLY A 24 -10.01 -3.51 11.62
N TRP A 25 -11.03 -3.19 12.43
CA TRP A 25 -12.44 -3.34 12.05
C TRP A 25 -12.90 -2.36 10.97
N PHE A 26 -12.39 -1.13 10.94
CA PHE A 26 -12.84 -0.10 9.99
C PHE A 26 -12.45 -0.43 8.54
N TYR A 27 -11.38 -1.22 8.36
CA TYR A 27 -10.82 -1.50 7.04
C TYR A 27 -11.24 -2.87 6.47
N ASP A 28 -11.83 -3.74 7.28
CA ASP A 28 -12.36 -5.05 6.86
C ASP A 28 -13.51 -4.89 5.83
N ALA A 29 -14.29 -3.81 5.94
CA ALA A 29 -15.37 -3.45 5.02
C ALA A 29 -14.91 -3.23 3.56
N TRP A 30 -13.64 -2.88 3.33
CA TRP A 30 -13.11 -2.63 1.97
C TRP A 30 -12.44 -3.82 1.30
N GLY A 31 -12.28 -4.95 2.01
CA GLY A 31 -11.62 -6.16 1.50
C GLY A 31 -12.45 -6.95 0.49
N LYS A 32 -13.77 -6.71 0.43
CA LYS A 32 -14.70 -7.50 -0.40
C LYS A 32 -14.84 -7.04 -1.85
N GLN A 33 -14.19 -5.95 -2.28
CA GLN A 33 -14.54 -5.27 -3.54
C GLN A 33 -13.42 -5.24 -4.61
N GLY A 34 -12.35 -6.03 -4.47
CA GLY A 34 -11.26 -6.13 -5.45
C GLY A 34 -11.37 -7.39 -6.32
N TRP A 35 -11.93 -7.28 -7.52
CA TRP A 35 -12.11 -8.39 -8.46
C TRP A 35 -10.77 -8.95 -9.00
N GLY A 36 -10.44 -10.20 -8.65
CA GLY A 36 -9.53 -11.08 -9.42
C GLY A 36 -8.37 -11.72 -8.63
N THR A 37 -8.50 -13.02 -8.35
CA THR A 37 -7.47 -14.09 -8.26
C THR A 37 -6.02 -13.73 -7.88
N THR A 38 -5.80 -13.02 -6.78
CA THR A 38 -4.47 -12.93 -6.13
C THR A 38 -4.73 -12.78 -4.65
N ASP A 39 -3.92 -13.38 -3.78
CA ASP A 39 -4.16 -13.29 -2.34
C ASP A 39 -3.92 -11.84 -1.84
N HIS A 40 -4.96 -10.99 -1.88
CA HIS A 40 -4.89 -9.54 -1.62
C HIS A 40 -4.42 -9.23 -0.18
N ASN A 41 -4.50 -10.20 0.72
CA ASN A 41 -3.97 -10.11 2.08
C ASN A 41 -2.45 -9.96 2.12
N LYS A 42 -1.75 -10.38 1.07
CA LYS A 42 -0.29 -10.26 0.99
C LYS A 42 0.18 -8.88 0.56
N TRP A 43 -0.71 -8.03 0.04
CA TRP A 43 -0.34 -6.72 -0.50
C TRP A 43 0.13 -5.77 0.59
N LEU A 44 1.18 -5.01 0.27
CA LEU A 44 1.75 -4.04 1.20
C LEU A 44 1.17 -2.67 0.90
N MET A 45 0.82 -1.94 1.93
CA MET A 45 0.22 -0.62 1.83
C MET A 45 1.30 0.45 1.85
N LEU A 46 1.08 1.52 1.08
CA LEU A 46 1.93 2.71 1.06
C LEU A 46 1.22 3.83 1.84
N TRP A 47 1.69 4.09 3.05
CA TRP A 47 1.13 5.09 3.95
C TRP A 47 1.92 6.39 3.91
N ASN A 48 1.27 7.54 3.69
CA ASN A 48 1.95 8.84 3.80
C ASN A 48 1.76 9.40 5.23
N ALA A 49 2.82 9.89 5.88
CA ALA A 49 2.68 10.44 7.24
C ALA A 49 1.77 11.68 7.33
N ASN A 50 1.68 12.48 6.27
CA ASN A 50 0.88 13.71 6.27
C ASN A 50 -0.55 13.48 5.78
N THR A 51 -0.74 12.58 4.80
CA THR A 51 -2.04 12.37 4.15
C THR A 51 -2.67 11.01 4.43
N GLY A 52 -1.95 10.10 5.09
CA GLY A 52 -2.39 8.72 5.32
C GLY A 52 -2.51 7.92 4.03
N ASP A 53 -3.56 7.10 3.94
CA ASP A 53 -3.87 6.28 2.75
C ASP A 53 -4.46 7.07 1.57
N THR A 54 -4.83 8.34 1.77
CA THR A 54 -5.46 9.13 0.71
C THR A 54 -4.85 10.51 0.57
N THR A 55 -4.54 10.90 -0.65
CA THR A 55 -3.98 12.20 -0.98
C THR A 55 -4.83 12.91 -2.02
N PHE A 56 -4.89 14.23 -1.97
CA PHE A 56 -5.57 15.04 -2.97
C PHE A 56 -4.55 15.53 -3.99
N VAL A 57 -4.79 15.22 -5.26
CA VAL A 57 -4.03 15.78 -6.39
C VAL A 57 -4.95 16.78 -7.07
N GLY A 58 -4.74 18.07 -6.78
CA GLY A 58 -5.69 19.12 -7.14
C GLY A 58 -7.06 18.89 -6.48
N LYS A 59 -8.12 18.75 -7.28
CA LYS A 59 -9.49 18.48 -6.80
C LYS A 59 -9.85 16.99 -6.75
N VAL A 60 -8.90 16.10 -7.07
CA VAL A 60 -9.16 14.65 -7.19
C VAL A 60 -8.58 13.92 -5.98
N ARG A 61 -9.44 13.20 -5.24
CA ARG A 61 -9.01 12.27 -4.19
C ARG A 61 -8.38 11.02 -4.81
N ARG A 62 -7.15 10.71 -4.40
CA ARG A 62 -6.36 9.53 -4.76
C ARG A 62 -5.97 8.79 -3.50
N GLY A 63 -5.57 7.53 -3.59
CA GLY A 63 -5.17 6.76 -2.42
C GLY A 63 -5.21 5.27 -2.63
N ARG A 64 -5.18 4.49 -1.54
CA ARG A 64 -5.15 3.02 -1.56
C ARG A 64 -3.93 2.52 -2.34
N PHE A 65 -2.82 3.24 -2.25
CA PHE A 65 -1.59 2.93 -2.94
C PHE A 65 -0.95 1.70 -2.32
N ARG A 66 -0.52 0.77 -3.16
CA ARG A 66 -0.04 -0.54 -2.72
C ARG A 66 1.18 -0.97 -3.50
N ILE A 67 1.99 -1.81 -2.86
CA ILE A 67 2.92 -2.70 -3.55
C ILE A 67 2.21 -4.03 -3.75
N HIS A 68 2.06 -4.45 -4.99
CA HIS A 68 1.38 -5.70 -5.34
C HIS A 68 2.06 -6.37 -6.54
N PRO A 69 1.88 -7.69 -6.73
CA PRO A 69 2.38 -8.37 -7.92
C PRO A 69 1.55 -7.95 -9.14
N MET A 70 2.08 -8.14 -10.35
CA MET A 70 1.32 -7.88 -11.57
C MET A 70 0.05 -8.75 -11.60
N GLY A 71 -1.10 -8.08 -11.59
CA GLY A 71 -2.41 -8.74 -11.70
C GLY A 71 -2.80 -9.03 -13.16
N PRO A 72 -3.87 -9.82 -13.38
CA PRO A 72 -4.30 -10.25 -14.71
C PRO A 72 -4.61 -9.11 -15.68
N ARG A 73 -5.08 -7.96 -15.16
CA ARG A 73 -5.46 -6.78 -15.94
C ARG A 73 -4.29 -5.84 -16.26
N ARG A 74 -3.07 -6.11 -15.77
CA ARG A 74 -1.86 -5.28 -15.94
C ARG A 74 -2.02 -3.78 -15.67
N SER A 75 -3.06 -3.38 -14.94
CA SER A 75 -3.36 -1.99 -14.62
C SER A 75 -2.73 -1.60 -13.28
N SER A 76 -1.86 -0.59 -13.29
CA SER A 76 -1.43 0.10 -12.08
C SER A 76 -2.10 1.47 -12.07
N GLU A 77 -3.17 1.63 -11.28
CA GLU A 77 -3.88 2.92 -11.10
C GLU A 77 -3.11 3.86 -10.15
N GLY A 78 -1.77 3.87 -10.28
CA GLY A 78 -0.85 4.49 -9.33
C GLY A 78 -0.45 3.55 -8.19
N CYS A 79 -0.29 2.25 -8.42
CA CYS A 79 0.34 1.36 -7.45
C CYS A 79 1.79 1.06 -7.85
N ILE A 80 2.59 0.54 -6.94
CA ILE A 80 3.90 -0.01 -7.28
C ILE A 80 3.70 -1.49 -7.61
N THR A 81 3.99 -1.87 -8.85
CA THR A 81 3.80 -3.25 -9.31
C THR A 81 5.13 -3.97 -9.43
N ILE A 82 5.28 -5.08 -8.71
CA ILE A 82 6.38 -6.02 -8.91
C ILE A 82 5.95 -7.03 -9.97
N MET A 83 6.64 -7.07 -11.12
CA MET A 83 6.15 -7.81 -12.28
C MET A 83 6.02 -9.32 -12.04
N ASN A 84 7.00 -9.91 -11.36
CA ASN A 84 7.00 -11.34 -11.07
C ASN A 84 6.33 -11.61 -9.70
N PRO A 85 5.23 -12.39 -9.65
CA PRO A 85 4.56 -12.73 -8.39
C PRO A 85 5.44 -13.44 -7.35
N VAL A 86 6.34 -14.32 -7.79
CA VAL A 86 7.28 -15.03 -6.89
C VAL A 86 8.27 -14.04 -6.27
N THR A 87 8.74 -13.06 -7.05
CA THR A 87 9.59 -12.00 -6.53
C THR A 87 8.85 -11.14 -5.52
N PHE A 88 7.57 -10.83 -5.77
CA PHE A 88 6.73 -10.14 -4.81
C PHE A 88 6.56 -10.92 -3.51
N ASP A 89 6.27 -12.22 -3.59
CA ASP A 89 6.10 -13.07 -2.40
C ASP A 89 7.38 -13.08 -1.55
N ARG A 90 8.56 -13.28 -2.17
CA ARG A 90 9.86 -13.22 -1.48
C ARG A 90 10.13 -11.85 -0.86
N PHE A 91 9.79 -10.78 -1.56
CA PHE A 91 9.94 -9.41 -1.06
C PHE A 91 9.06 -9.16 0.17
N ALA A 92 7.78 -9.52 0.09
CA ALA A 92 6.84 -9.34 1.19
C ALA A 92 7.22 -10.20 2.41
N GLU A 93 7.62 -11.45 2.19
CA GLU A 93 8.11 -12.33 3.24
C GLU A 93 9.37 -11.77 3.91
N PHE A 94 10.34 -11.28 3.14
CA PHE A 94 11.56 -10.67 3.66
C PHE A 94 11.25 -9.49 4.59
N LEU A 95 10.36 -8.58 4.16
CA LEU A 95 9.95 -7.44 4.99
C LEU A 95 9.25 -7.88 6.28
N ARG A 96 8.30 -8.82 6.18
CA ARG A 96 7.57 -9.34 7.36
C ARG A 96 8.49 -10.06 8.34
N LYS A 97 9.43 -10.85 7.84
CA LYS A 97 10.43 -11.56 8.66
C LYS A 97 11.35 -10.60 9.40
N LYS A 98 11.72 -9.48 8.77
CA LYS A 98 12.49 -8.42 9.44
C LYS A 98 11.68 -7.76 10.58
N GLY A 99 10.37 -7.71 10.44
CA GLY A 99 9.46 -7.07 11.39
C GLY A 99 9.30 -5.58 11.10
N ALA A 100 8.15 -5.03 11.52
CA ALA A 100 7.87 -3.61 11.41
C ALA A 100 8.37 -2.88 12.67
N ASP A 101 9.48 -2.18 12.57
CA ASP A 101 10.16 -1.48 13.67
C ASP A 101 10.26 0.03 13.47
N LEU A 102 10.07 0.51 12.24
CA LEU A 102 10.14 1.94 11.91
C LEU A 102 8.86 2.66 12.33
N PRO A 103 8.88 3.58 13.32
CA PRO A 103 7.71 4.35 13.68
C PRO A 103 7.27 5.26 12.53
N VAL A 104 5.97 5.25 12.25
CA VAL A 104 5.37 6.14 11.25
C VAL A 104 4.93 7.42 11.95
N SER A 105 5.58 8.54 11.62
CA SER A 105 5.28 9.84 12.21
C SER A 105 3.80 10.19 12.11
N GLY A 106 3.22 10.70 13.20
CA GLY A 106 1.80 11.06 13.26
C GLY A 106 0.84 9.87 13.39
N SER A 107 1.32 8.65 13.65
CA SER A 107 0.47 7.48 13.83
C SER A 107 1.05 6.47 14.83
N MET A 108 0.23 5.50 15.25
CA MET A 108 0.68 4.34 16.04
C MET A 108 1.23 3.19 15.16
N LEU A 109 1.35 3.39 13.86
CA LEU A 109 1.79 2.35 12.93
C LEU A 109 3.31 2.16 13.04
N LYS A 110 3.74 0.93 12.86
CA LYS A 110 5.14 0.60 12.55
C LYS A 110 5.23 0.11 11.12
N ALA A 111 6.27 0.52 10.41
CA ALA A 111 6.52 0.21 9.03
C ALA A 111 7.75 -0.70 8.87
N TYR A 112 7.79 -1.42 7.76
CA TYR A 112 8.95 -2.22 7.34
C TYR A 112 10.07 -1.38 6.73
N GLY A 113 9.72 -0.17 6.30
CA GLY A 113 10.63 0.75 5.61
C GLY A 113 9.87 1.87 4.92
N THR A 114 10.57 2.60 4.05
CA THR A 114 9.99 3.67 3.25
C THR A 114 10.30 3.50 1.76
N VAL A 115 9.43 4.05 0.93
CA VAL A 115 9.62 4.24 -0.51
C VAL A 115 9.59 5.74 -0.78
N GLN A 116 10.59 6.22 -1.52
CA GLN A 116 10.63 7.59 -2.00
C GLN A 116 10.24 7.62 -3.47
N VAL A 117 9.17 8.36 -3.79
CA VAL A 117 8.71 8.60 -5.16
C VAL A 117 9.22 9.98 -5.58
N LYS A 118 10.04 10.02 -6.64
CA LYS A 118 10.70 11.24 -7.15
C LYS A 118 10.17 11.65 -8.51
#